data_AF-B4FDV1-F1
#
_entry.id   AF-B4FDV1-F1
#
_cell.length_a   1.000
_cell.length_b   1.000
_cell.length_c   1.000
_cell.angle_alpha   90.00
_cell.angle_beta   90.00
_cell.angle_gamma   90.00
#
_symmetry.space_group_name_H-M   'P 1'
#
loop_
_entity.id
_entity.type
_entity.pdbx_description
1 polymer ?
#
loop_
_entity_poly.entity_id
_entity_poly.type
_entity_poly.pdbx_seq_one_letter_code
_entity_poly.pdbx_strand_id
1 'polypeptide(L)' 'MMLSAVAGRAAELGMGRVEWCVLDWNKNAIDFYEGMGADVLPQWRICRLAGKALDKYKGSAGGKAAAAE' A
#
# COMPACT_ATOMS: atom_id res chain seq x y z
N MET A 1 -11.06 -10.65 15.55
CA MET A 1 -10.32 -9.37 15.47
C MET A 1 -10.83 -8.55 14.29
N MET A 2 -10.70 -7.21 14.32
CA MET A 2 -11.23 -6.31 13.29
C MET A 2 -10.69 -6.63 11.88
N LEU A 3 -9.38 -6.89 11.74
CA LEU A 3 -8.78 -7.21 10.44
C LEU A 3 -9.29 -8.54 9.87
N SER A 4 -9.49 -9.56 10.71
CA SER A 4 -10.05 -10.84 10.29
C SER A 4 -11.47 -10.70 9.75
N ALA A 5 -12.27 -9.79 10.31
CA ALA A 5 -13.62 -9.50 9.80
C ALA A 5 -13.58 -8.86 8.41
N VAL A 6 -12.65 -7.93 8.17
CA VAL A 6 -12.42 -7.33 6.84
C VAL A 6 -11.97 -8.38 5.82
N ALA A 7 -11.01 -9.22 6.18
CA ALA A 7 -10.51 -10.30 5.32
C ALA A 7 -11.61 -11.32 4.98
N GLY A 8 -12.41 -11.72 5.98
CA GLY A 8 -13.57 -12.61 5.77
C GLY A 8 -14.59 -12.00 4.82
N ARG A 9 -14.92 -10.71 4.99
CA ARG A 9 -15.86 -10.03 4.10
C ARG A 9 -15.34 -9.90 2.66
N ALA A 10 -14.04 -9.62 2.50
CA ALA A 10 -13.41 -9.56 1.19
C ALA A 10 -13.49 -10.92 0.47
N ALA A 11 -13.26 -12.02 1.19
CA ALA A 11 -13.39 -13.37 0.66
C ALA A 11 -14.82 -13.72 0.23
N GLU A 12 -15.83 -13.40 1.07
CA GLU A 12 -17.25 -13.58 0.72
C GLU A 12 -17.66 -12.83 -0.56
N LEU A 13 -17.07 -11.67 -0.80
CA LEU A 13 -17.34 -10.83 -1.97
C LEU A 13 -16.52 -11.23 -3.22
N GLY A 14 -15.67 -12.26 -3.13
CA GLY A 14 -14.81 -12.69 -4.23
C GLY A 14 -13.70 -11.68 -4.58
N MET A 15 -13.27 -10.86 -3.62
CA MET A 15 -12.18 -9.91 -3.82
C MET A 15 -10.83 -10.64 -3.83
N GLY A 16 -9.93 -10.23 -4.73
CA GLY A 16 -8.68 -10.97 -4.97
C GLY A 16 -7.62 -10.86 -3.88
N ARG A 17 -7.63 -9.81 -3.04
CA ARG A 17 -6.67 -9.61 -1.94
C ARG A 17 -7.09 -8.48 -1.00
N VAL A 18 -6.48 -8.46 0.19
CA VAL A 18 -6.50 -7.33 1.13
C VAL A 18 -5.06 -6.88 1.33
N GLU A 19 -4.78 -5.59 1.15
CA GLU A 19 -3.42 -5.02 1.29
C GLU A 19 -3.42 -3.93 2.37
N TRP A 20 -2.35 -3.91 3.18
CA TRP A 20 -2.12 -2.88 4.20
C TRP A 20 -0.61 -2.71 4.43
N CYS A 21 -0.24 -1.68 5.18
CA CYS A 21 1.15 -1.38 5.50
C CYS A 21 1.45 -1.70 6.96
N VAL A 22 2.64 -2.22 7.22
CA VAL A 22 3.22 -2.40 8.55
C VAL A 22 4.59 -1.72 8.58
N LEU A 23 4.98 -1.20 9.74
CA LEU A 23 6.32 -0.65 9.94
C LEU A 23 7.30 -1.81 10.15
N ASP A 24 8.47 -1.72 9.51
CA ASP A 24 9.51 -2.76 9.48
C ASP A 24 9.99 -3.18 10.88
N TRP A 25 9.99 -2.25 11.83
CA TRP A 25 10.40 -2.52 13.20
C TRP A 25 9.32 -3.18 14.07
N ASN A 26 8.06 -3.24 13.61
CA ASN A 26 6.96 -3.76 14.43
C ASN A 26 6.85 -5.29 14.36
N LYS A 27 7.84 -5.98 14.94
CA LYS A 27 7.93 -7.44 14.95
C LYS A 27 6.66 -8.12 15.42
N ASN A 28 6.01 -7.61 16.47
CA ASN A 28 4.76 -8.18 16.99
C ASN A 28 3.62 -8.14 15.96
N ALA A 29 3.49 -7.04 15.22
CA ALA A 29 2.50 -6.94 14.17
C ALA A 29 2.85 -7.82 12.96
N ILE A 30 4.13 -7.85 12.57
CA ILE A 30 4.64 -8.72 11.50
C ILE A 30 4.31 -10.18 11.80
N ASP A 31 4.69 -10.68 12.98
CA ASP A 31 4.45 -12.06 13.40
C ASP A 31 2.95 -12.39 13.43
N PHE A 32 2.13 -11.43 13.86
CA PHE A 32 0.68 -11.58 13.84
C PHE A 32 0.12 -11.68 12.41
N TYR A 33 0.59 -10.87 11.46
CA TYR A 33 0.12 -10.91 10.07
C TYR A 33 0.64 -12.14 9.32
N GLU A 34 1.91 -12.52 9.52
CA GLU A 34 2.46 -13.76 8.96
C GLU A 34 1.72 -14.99 9.53
N GLY A 35 1.41 -14.99 10.83
CA GLY A 35 0.58 -16.02 11.46
C GLY A 35 -0.86 -16.07 10.94
N MET A 36 -1.37 -14.98 10.35
CA MET A 36 -2.65 -14.94 9.63
C MET A 36 -2.56 -15.50 8.21
N GLY A 37 -1.34 -15.73 7.69
CA GLY A 37 -1.07 -16.15 6.32
C GLY A 37 -0.85 -15.00 5.33
N ALA A 38 -0.56 -13.79 5.82
CA ALA A 38 -0.22 -12.66 4.95
C ALA A 38 1.26 -12.68 4.58
N ASP A 39 1.56 -12.38 3.31
CA ASP A 39 2.94 -12.14 2.86
C ASP A 39 3.36 -10.70 3.19
N VAL A 40 4.48 -10.55 3.90
CA VAL A 40 5.11 -9.23 4.11
C VAL A 40 6.09 -8.99 2.97
N LEU A 41 5.96 -7.84 2.29
CA LEU A 41 6.76 -7.48 1.11
C LEU A 41 7.83 -6.43 1.48
N PRO A 42 9.00 -6.80 2.04
CA PRO A 42 9.97 -5.86 2.62
C PRO A 42 10.65 -4.94 1.59
N GLN A 43 10.68 -5.36 0.32
CA GLN A 43 11.26 -4.54 -0.76
C GLN A 43 10.29 -3.48 -1.29
N TRP A 44 9.00 -3.58 -0.94
CA TRP A 44 8.01 -2.60 -1.37
C TRP A 44 8.18 -1.31 -0.57
N ARG A 45 8.28 -0.17 -1.28
CA ARG A 45 8.37 1.16 -0.67
C ARG A 45 7.04 1.90 -0.79
N ILE A 46 6.60 2.51 0.30
CA ILE A 46 5.48 3.46 0.27
C ILE A 46 6.01 4.82 -0.16
N CYS A 47 5.58 5.31 -1.31
CA CYS A 47 5.87 6.66 -1.76
C CYS A 47 4.71 7.59 -1.39
N ARG A 48 5.02 8.79 -0.88
CA ARG A 48 4.02 9.80 -0.55
C ARG A 48 4.46 11.17 -1.05
N LEU A 49 3.63 11.77 -1.89
CA LEU A 49 3.72 13.18 -2.28
C LEU A 49 2.52 13.92 -1.67
N ALA A 50 2.78 14.89 -0.78
CA ALA A 50 1.72 15.57 -0.04
C ALA A 50 2.05 17.05 0.25
N GLY A 51 1.02 17.82 0.59
CA GLY A 51 1.12 19.22 0.99
C GLY A 51 1.77 20.11 -0.07
N LYS A 52 2.60 21.06 0.37
CA LYS A 52 3.27 22.03 -0.51
C LYS A 52 4.05 21.37 -1.66
N ALA A 53 4.61 20.18 -1.46
CA ALA A 53 5.32 19.46 -2.52
C ALA A 53 4.38 18.97 -3.63
N LEU A 54 3.16 18.56 -3.28
CA LEU A 54 2.10 18.22 -4.24
C LEU A 54 1.52 19.48 -4.89
N ASP A 55 1.36 20.56 -4.13
CA ASP A 55 0.81 21.83 -4.64
C ASP A 55 1.62 22.42 -5.80
N LYS A 56 2.92 22.14 -5.89
CA LYS A 56 3.79 22.54 -7.01
C LYS A 56 3.30 22.04 -8.38
N TYR A 57 2.47 21.00 -8.39
CA TYR A 57 1.92 20.42 -9.62
C TYR A 57 0.52 20.94 -9.97
N LYS A 58 -0.08 21.83 -9.15
CA LYS A 58 -1.37 22.47 -9.48
C LYS A 58 -1.19 23.37 -10.70
N GLY A 59 -1.90 23.10 -11.79
CA GLY A 59 -1.92 23.91 -13.01
C GLY A 59 -0.86 23.58 -14.07
N SER A 60 -0.08 22.49 -13.91
CA SER A 60 0.81 22.01 -14.97
C SER A 60 0.03 21.14 -15.97
N ALA A 61 -0.62 21.77 -16.94
CA ALA A 61 -1.08 21.08 -18.13
C ALA A 61 0.12 20.86 -19.09
N GLY A 62 0.62 19.63 -19.16
CA GLY A 62 1.32 19.05 -20.32
C GLY A 62 2.77 19.48 -20.63
N GLY A 63 3.70 18.52 -20.60
CA GLY A 63 5.00 18.58 -21.29
C GLY A 63 6.09 17.84 -20.51
N LYS A 64 6.78 16.81 -21.02
CA LYS A 64 6.87 16.19 -22.35
C LYS A 64 6.98 14.66 -22.15
N ALA A 65 6.33 13.90 -23.02
CA ALA A 65 6.86 12.59 -23.39
C ALA A 65 8.18 12.85 -24.12
N ALA A 66 9.31 12.51 -23.50
CA ALA A 66 10.58 12.39 -24.18
C ALA A 66 10.85 10.90 -24.32
N ALA A 67 10.60 10.39 -25.53
CA ALA A 67 11.20 9.17 -26.00
C ALA A 67 12.73 9.33 -25.97
N ALA A 68 13.43 8.28 -25.55
CA ALA A 68 14.80 8.03 -25.95
C ALA A 68 14.95 6.51 -26.08
N GLU A 69 15.17 6.15 -27.34
CA GLU A 69 15.77 4.92 -27.86
C GLU A 69 17.11 4.61 -27.18
#